data_AF-A0ABD1Q8A5-F1
#
_entry.id   AF-A0ABD1Q8A5-F1
#
_cell.length_a   1.000
_cell.length_b   1.000
_cell.length_c   1.000
_cell.angle_alpha   90.00
_cell.angle_beta   90.00
_cell.angle_gamma   90.00
#
_symmetry.space_group_name_H-M   'P 1'
#
loop_
_entity.id
_entity.type
_entity.pdbx_description
1 polymer ?
#
loop_
_entity_poly.entity_id
_entity_poly.type
_entity_poly.pdbx_seq_one_letter_code
_entity_poly.pdbx_strand_id
1 'polypeptide(L)'
;MASMAFSSAFSAPLHIFTQAKLQSSSDSSFMPFLKASSKFGSSKSAFFQHRFSVQSSNISGFVSKSRSSPMVYARAATEKSIHDFTVKDIDGKDVSLSKFKGKALLIVNVASKCGLTSSNYTELSHLYEKYKTQGFEILAFPCNQFGGQEPGSNPDIKEFACTRFKAEFPIFDKVDVNGPTTAPVYQFLKSSAGGFLGDLIKWNFEKFLVDKNGKVVERYPPTTSPFQIEKDIQRLLAA
;
A
#
# COMPACT_ATOMS: atom_id res chain seq x y z
N MET A 1 -55.84 28.64 26.85
CA MET A 1 -55.64 27.55 25.87
C MET A 1 -54.43 26.74 26.30
N ALA A 2 -54.60 25.43 26.39
CA ALA A 2 -53.84 24.53 27.25
C ALA A 2 -52.41 24.23 26.78
N SER A 3 -51.52 24.10 27.76
CA SER A 3 -50.15 23.58 27.68
C SER A 3 -50.19 22.05 27.62
N MET A 4 -49.37 21.44 26.77
CA MET A 4 -49.19 19.98 26.69
C MET A 4 -47.71 19.64 26.85
N ALA A 5 -47.38 19.10 28.02
CA ALA A 5 -46.15 18.36 28.27
C ALA A 5 -46.48 16.87 28.19
N PHE A 6 -45.68 16.08 27.47
CA PHE A 6 -45.78 14.61 27.48
C PHE A 6 -44.55 14.01 28.15
N SER A 7 -44.86 13.14 29.11
CA SER A 7 -43.98 12.49 30.07
C SER A 7 -43.25 11.29 29.47
N SER A 8 -42.04 11.07 29.97
CA SER A 8 -41.17 9.91 29.77
C SER A 8 -41.59 8.72 30.63
N ALA A 9 -41.61 7.51 30.06
CA ALA A 9 -41.32 6.27 30.78
C ALA A 9 -41.10 5.12 29.77
N PHE A 10 -39.90 4.54 29.75
CA PHE A 10 -39.73 3.16 29.31
C PHE A 10 -38.78 2.45 30.27
N SER A 11 -39.34 1.39 30.86
CA SER A 11 -38.76 0.53 31.89
C SER A 11 -37.95 -0.60 31.24
N ALA A 12 -36.79 -0.91 31.80
CA ALA A 12 -36.00 -2.10 31.47
C ALA A 12 -36.49 -3.32 32.25
N PRO A 13 -36.24 -4.54 31.76
CA PRO A 13 -36.07 -5.68 32.64
C PRO A 13 -34.70 -6.35 32.48
N LEU A 14 -34.01 -6.45 33.61
CA LEU A 14 -32.98 -7.45 33.88
C LEU A 14 -33.67 -8.80 34.18
N HIS A 15 -33.18 -9.91 33.64
CA HIS A 15 -33.28 -11.21 34.29
C HIS A 15 -32.08 -12.11 33.98
N ILE A 16 -31.85 -13.01 34.92
CA ILE A 16 -30.60 -13.60 35.40
C ILE A 16 -30.61 -15.11 35.12
N PHE A 17 -29.42 -15.65 34.80
CA PHE A 17 -28.89 -17.01 34.98
C PHE A 17 -29.69 -18.27 34.58
N THR A 18 -29.02 -19.16 33.83
CA THR A 18 -28.80 -20.55 34.28
C THR A 18 -27.64 -21.22 33.53
N GLN A 19 -26.76 -21.91 34.28
CA GLN A 19 -25.71 -22.82 33.78
C GLN A 19 -26.30 -24.20 33.48
N ALA A 20 -25.74 -24.89 32.49
CA ALA A 20 -25.71 -26.35 32.42
C ALA A 20 -24.38 -26.85 31.82
N LYS A 21 -23.89 -27.94 32.39
CA LYS A 21 -22.58 -28.62 32.19
C LYS A 21 -22.81 -29.97 31.48
N LEU A 22 -21.72 -30.60 31.03
CA LEU A 22 -21.54 -31.95 30.43
C LEU A 22 -21.54 -31.93 28.88
N GLN A 23 -20.64 -32.61 28.16
CA GLN A 23 -19.80 -33.77 28.48
C GLN A 23 -18.63 -33.89 27.48
N SER A 24 -17.55 -34.52 27.94
CA SER A 24 -16.34 -34.88 27.18
C SER A 24 -16.56 -35.94 26.11
N SER A 25 -15.79 -35.89 25.02
CA SER A 25 -15.20 -37.12 24.45
C SER A 25 -13.86 -36.80 23.77
N SER A 26 -12.85 -37.48 24.29
CA SER A 26 -11.56 -37.74 23.69
C SER A 26 -11.72 -38.66 22.48
N ASP A 27 -10.97 -38.44 21.40
CA ASP A 27 -10.21 -39.56 20.84
C ASP A 27 -8.99 -39.13 20.02
N SER A 28 -7.91 -39.83 20.34
CA SER A 28 -6.57 -39.75 19.78
C SER A 28 -6.37 -40.93 18.83
N SER A 29 -5.79 -40.73 17.65
CA SER A 29 -5.11 -41.78 16.87
C SER A 29 -4.19 -41.12 15.83
N PHE A 30 -2.89 -41.07 16.12
CA PHE A 30 -1.87 -42.06 15.75
C PHE A 30 -1.34 -41.89 14.31
N MET A 31 -0.12 -41.40 14.21
CA MET A 31 0.75 -41.51 13.03
C MET A 31 1.32 -42.92 12.92
N PRO A 32 1.59 -43.44 11.71
CA PRO A 32 2.59 -44.47 11.52
C PRO A 32 3.91 -43.86 11.03
N PHE A 33 4.92 -44.17 11.82
CA PHE A 33 6.34 -44.10 11.53
C PHE A 33 6.70 -45.29 10.63
N LEU A 34 7.36 -45.06 9.49
CA LEU A 34 8.13 -46.11 8.80
C LEU A 34 9.55 -45.61 8.56
N LYS A 35 10.49 -46.38 9.10
CA LYS A 35 11.94 -46.21 9.04
C LYS A 35 12.51 -47.41 8.27
N ALA A 36 13.74 -47.22 7.81
CA ALA A 36 14.72 -48.19 7.32
C ALA A 36 14.68 -48.47 5.81
N SER A 37 15.78 -48.62 5.06
CA SER A 37 17.20 -48.26 5.16
C SER A 37 17.90 -48.94 3.97
N SER A 38 19.00 -48.36 3.47
CA SER A 38 20.29 -49.02 3.19
C SER A 38 20.91 -48.78 1.79
N LYS A 39 22.26 -48.73 1.85
CA LYS A 39 23.31 -48.85 0.80
C LYS A 39 23.69 -47.54 0.09
N PHE A 40 24.84 -46.92 0.38
CA PHE A 40 26.25 -47.34 0.24
C PHE A 40 26.64 -47.63 -1.21
N GLY A 41 27.47 -46.73 -1.77
CA GLY A 41 28.02 -46.83 -3.12
C GLY A 41 28.99 -45.69 -3.40
N SER A 42 30.26 -45.92 -3.10
CA SER A 42 31.41 -45.08 -3.44
C SER A 42 31.71 -45.14 -4.94
N SER A 43 32.13 -44.02 -5.55
CA SER A 43 33.08 -44.08 -6.65
C SER A 43 33.93 -42.83 -6.75
N LYS A 44 35.23 -43.08 -6.67
CA LYS A 44 36.36 -42.19 -6.98
C LYS A 44 36.41 -41.99 -8.50
N SER A 45 36.85 -40.81 -8.97
CA SER A 45 37.87 -40.74 -10.04
C SER A 45 38.38 -39.30 -10.28
N ALA A 46 39.70 -39.17 -10.14
CA ALA A 46 40.67 -38.45 -10.98
C ALA A 46 40.38 -36.98 -11.38
N PHE A 47 41.14 -35.99 -10.90
CA PHE A 47 42.47 -35.61 -11.41
C PHE A 47 42.60 -35.72 -12.93
N PHE A 48 42.42 -34.59 -13.61
CA PHE A 48 43.12 -34.29 -14.86
C PHE A 48 43.46 -32.79 -14.88
N GLN A 49 44.74 -32.49 -14.63
CA GLN A 49 45.36 -31.25 -15.06
C GLN A 49 45.57 -31.36 -16.57
N HIS A 50 45.13 -30.37 -17.34
CA HIS A 50 45.87 -29.96 -18.52
C HIS A 50 45.69 -28.46 -18.75
N ARG A 51 46.81 -27.73 -18.60
CA ARG A 51 47.13 -26.53 -19.37
C ARG A 51 46.77 -26.78 -20.83
N PHE A 52 46.13 -25.84 -21.50
CA PHE A 52 46.45 -25.33 -22.85
C PHE A 52 45.58 -24.08 -23.07
N SER A 53 46.22 -22.91 -23.07
CA SER A 53 46.55 -22.12 -24.27
C SER A 53 45.43 -21.17 -24.67
N VAL A 54 45.57 -19.92 -24.23
CA VAL A 54 44.84 -18.77 -24.73
C VAL A 54 45.22 -18.59 -26.20
N GLN A 55 44.27 -18.77 -27.10
CA GLN A 55 44.41 -18.37 -28.49
C GLN A 55 43.29 -17.39 -28.82
N SER A 56 43.72 -16.15 -29.02
CA SER A 56 42.92 -15.04 -29.51
C SER A 56 42.41 -15.35 -30.91
N SER A 57 41.10 -15.22 -31.12
CA SER A 57 40.51 -15.11 -32.44
C SER A 57 39.50 -13.98 -32.45
N ASN A 58 39.78 -12.99 -33.28
CA ASN A 58 38.95 -11.85 -33.61
C ASN A 58 37.53 -12.31 -34.00
N ILE A 59 36.52 -11.90 -33.23
CA ILE A 59 35.12 -11.92 -33.66
C ILE A 59 34.71 -10.48 -33.91
N SER A 60 34.67 -10.13 -35.19
CA SER A 60 34.01 -8.93 -35.68
C SER A 60 32.49 -9.03 -35.46
N GLY A 61 31.93 -7.95 -34.93
CA GLY A 61 30.58 -7.50 -35.32
C GLY A 61 29.40 -8.12 -34.58
N PHE A 62 29.20 -7.75 -33.31
CA PHE A 62 27.84 -7.58 -32.76
C PHE A 62 27.81 -6.31 -31.90
N VAL A 63 27.39 -5.19 -32.51
CA VAL A 63 27.06 -3.97 -31.78
C VAL A 63 25.73 -4.21 -31.09
N SER A 64 25.78 -4.68 -29.84
CA SER A 64 24.65 -4.63 -28.93
C SER A 64 24.32 -3.16 -28.66
N LYS A 65 23.32 -2.65 -29.38
CA LYS A 65 22.74 -1.34 -29.13
C LYS A 65 22.02 -1.41 -27.79
N SER A 66 22.78 -1.17 -26.71
CA SER A 66 22.27 -0.92 -25.37
C SER A 66 21.29 0.24 -25.46
N ARG A 67 19.99 -0.07 -25.47
CA ARG A 67 18.95 0.90 -25.13
C ARG A 67 19.00 1.05 -23.62
N SER A 68 19.97 1.81 -23.13
CA SER A 68 19.79 2.51 -21.86
C SER A 68 18.64 3.47 -22.09
N SER A 69 17.55 3.31 -21.33
CA SER A 69 16.51 4.32 -21.21
C SER A 69 16.90 5.23 -20.05
N PRO A 70 17.53 6.40 -20.28
CA PRO A 70 17.86 7.33 -19.21
C PRO A 70 16.67 8.26 -18.91
N MET A 71 15.57 8.11 -19.65
CA MET A 71 14.55 9.16 -19.81
C MET A 71 13.55 9.23 -18.65
N VAL A 72 13.35 8.16 -17.89
CA VAL A 72 12.37 8.15 -16.78
C VAL A 72 13.00 8.68 -15.48
N TYR A 73 14.22 8.23 -15.15
CA TYR A 73 14.90 8.66 -13.92
C TYR A 73 15.24 10.15 -13.89
N ALA A 74 15.58 10.75 -15.04
CA ALA A 74 15.95 12.17 -15.09
C ALA A 74 14.78 13.12 -14.80
N ARG A 75 13.52 12.73 -15.07
CA ARG A 75 12.34 13.58 -14.84
C ARG A 75 11.96 13.68 -13.37
N ALA A 76 12.03 12.58 -12.61
CA ALA A 76 11.72 12.62 -11.18
C ALA A 76 12.69 13.53 -10.39
N ALA A 77 13.91 13.72 -10.87
CA ALA A 77 14.90 14.60 -10.25
C ALA A 77 14.67 16.10 -10.52
N THR A 78 13.82 16.48 -11.49
CA THR A 78 13.51 17.89 -11.80
C THR A 78 12.25 18.40 -11.10
N GLU A 79 11.33 17.50 -10.73
CA GLU A 79 10.07 17.89 -10.10
C GLU A 79 10.28 18.28 -8.63
N LYS A 80 9.88 19.49 -8.28
CA LYS A 80 10.06 20.05 -6.92
C LYS A 80 8.82 19.90 -6.06
N SER A 81 7.69 19.54 -6.67
CA SER A 81 6.38 19.51 -6.02
C SER A 81 5.54 18.35 -6.54
N ILE A 82 4.67 17.83 -5.68
CA ILE A 82 3.64 16.86 -6.09
C ILE A 82 2.72 17.43 -7.19
N HIS A 83 2.61 18.76 -7.27
CA HIS A 83 1.70 19.46 -8.18
C HIS A 83 2.15 19.42 -9.64
N ASP A 84 3.38 18.98 -9.90
CA ASP A 84 3.95 18.93 -11.25
C ASP A 84 3.60 17.61 -11.98
N PHE A 85 3.00 16.64 -11.27
CA PHE A 85 2.63 15.34 -11.82
C PHE A 85 1.21 15.33 -12.41
N THR A 86 1.07 14.59 -13.51
CA THR A 86 -0.22 14.12 -14.03
C THR A 86 -0.30 12.62 -13.85
N VAL A 87 -1.41 12.14 -13.30
CA VAL A 87 -1.68 10.72 -13.05
C VAL A 87 -3.01 10.34 -13.70
N LYS A 88 -3.31 9.04 -13.79
CA LYS A 88 -4.62 8.57 -14.24
C LYS A 88 -5.53 8.35 -13.06
N ASP A 89 -6.78 8.81 -13.12
CA ASP A 89 -7.80 8.42 -12.16
C ASP A 89 -8.20 6.93 -12.35
N ILE A 90 -9.02 6.42 -11.44
CA ILE A 90 -9.50 5.03 -11.50
C ILE A 90 -10.26 4.71 -12.81
N ASP A 91 -10.83 5.73 -13.47
CA ASP A 91 -11.53 5.58 -14.76
C ASP A 91 -10.59 5.77 -15.97
N GLY A 92 -9.29 5.92 -15.75
CA GLY A 92 -8.24 6.03 -16.77
C GLY A 92 -8.02 7.45 -17.34
N LYS A 93 -8.70 8.46 -16.80
CA LYS A 93 -8.60 9.86 -17.27
C LYS A 93 -7.40 10.55 -16.62
N ASP A 94 -6.73 11.39 -17.39
CA ASP A 94 -5.60 12.16 -16.87
C ASP A 94 -6.08 13.24 -15.89
N VAL A 95 -5.43 13.29 -14.73
CA VAL A 95 -5.66 14.24 -13.64
C VAL A 95 -4.34 14.91 -13.30
N SER A 96 -4.25 16.21 -13.58
CA SER A 96 -3.13 17.03 -13.11
C SER A 96 -3.25 17.25 -11.61
N LEU A 97 -2.23 16.86 -10.84
CA LEU A 97 -2.21 17.03 -9.39
C LEU A 97 -2.11 18.51 -8.97
N SER A 98 -1.79 19.41 -9.91
CA SER A 98 -1.86 20.86 -9.70
C SER A 98 -3.25 21.36 -9.22
N LYS A 99 -4.32 20.62 -9.50
CA LYS A 99 -5.67 20.93 -8.99
C LYS A 99 -5.78 20.89 -7.46
N PHE A 100 -4.83 20.26 -6.79
CA PHE A 100 -4.79 20.12 -5.34
C PHE A 100 -3.88 21.16 -4.66
N LYS A 101 -3.36 22.14 -5.40
CA LYS A 101 -2.61 23.29 -4.85
C LYS A 101 -3.40 23.97 -3.73
N GLY A 102 -2.71 24.28 -2.63
CA GLY A 102 -3.32 24.91 -1.45
C GLY A 102 -4.00 23.93 -0.49
N LYS A 103 -4.05 22.63 -0.80
CA LYS A 103 -4.58 21.59 0.10
C LYS A 103 -3.44 20.81 0.77
N ALA A 104 -3.65 20.40 2.01
CA ALA A 104 -2.86 19.34 2.62
C ALA A 104 -3.28 17.99 2.03
N LEU A 105 -2.32 17.15 1.63
CA LEU A 105 -2.61 15.86 1.00
C LEU A 105 -2.09 14.70 1.86
N LEU A 106 -2.90 13.66 1.98
CA LEU A 106 -2.44 12.35 2.45
C LEU A 106 -2.46 11.37 1.28
N ILE A 107 -1.28 10.96 0.83
CA ILE A 107 -1.12 10.06 -0.31
C ILE A 107 -0.84 8.65 0.21
N VAL A 108 -1.61 7.66 -0.24
CA VAL A 108 -1.58 6.30 0.32
C VAL A 108 -1.58 5.25 -0.79
N ASN A 109 -0.70 4.24 -0.70
CA ASN A 109 -0.83 3.05 -1.54
C ASN A 109 -1.80 2.07 -0.89
N VAL A 110 -2.82 1.62 -1.61
CA VAL A 110 -3.92 0.83 -1.05
C VAL A 110 -4.01 -0.57 -1.67
N ALA A 111 -4.68 -1.48 -0.95
CA ALA A 111 -4.99 -2.83 -1.39
C ALA A 111 -6.36 -3.27 -0.86
N SER A 112 -7.14 -4.02 -1.64
CA SER A 112 -8.48 -4.51 -1.22
C SER A 112 -8.44 -5.79 -0.39
N LYS A 113 -7.40 -6.63 -0.53
CA LYS A 113 -7.29 -7.95 0.10
C LYS A 113 -6.15 -8.04 1.11
N CYS A 114 -5.90 -6.95 1.84
CA CYS A 114 -4.87 -6.88 2.87
C CYS A 114 -5.49 -6.99 4.27
N GLY A 115 -4.76 -7.57 5.23
CA GLY A 115 -5.17 -7.60 6.64
C GLY A 115 -5.35 -6.19 7.26
N LEU A 116 -4.74 -5.18 6.65
CA LEU A 116 -4.84 -3.77 7.06
C LEU A 116 -5.97 -3.00 6.37
N THR A 117 -6.66 -3.60 5.39
CA THR A 117 -7.64 -2.90 4.54
C THR A 117 -8.79 -2.33 5.35
N SER A 118 -9.41 -3.14 6.22
CA SER A 118 -10.61 -2.73 6.94
C SER A 118 -10.36 -1.52 7.84
N SER A 119 -9.32 -1.56 8.68
CA SER A 119 -9.01 -0.43 9.58
C SER A 119 -8.57 0.80 8.79
N ASN A 120 -7.67 0.65 7.81
CA ASN A 120 -7.16 1.80 7.09
C ASN A 120 -8.24 2.52 6.29
N TYR A 121 -9.06 1.81 5.49
CA TYR A 121 -10.11 2.47 4.73
C TYR A 121 -11.16 3.13 5.64
N THR A 122 -11.57 2.47 6.74
CA THR A 122 -12.52 3.07 7.68
C THR A 122 -11.98 4.34 8.31
N GLU A 123 -10.72 4.34 8.78
CA GLU A 123 -10.11 5.51 9.40
C GLU A 123 -9.82 6.63 8.39
N LEU A 124 -9.40 6.29 7.16
CA LEU A 124 -9.21 7.26 6.07
C LEU A 124 -10.54 7.93 5.70
N SER A 125 -11.62 7.15 5.52
CA SER A 125 -12.95 7.71 5.23
C SER A 125 -13.43 8.64 6.34
N HIS A 126 -13.20 8.28 7.61
CA HIS A 126 -13.57 9.12 8.74
C HIS A 126 -12.79 10.45 8.78
N LEU A 127 -11.45 10.40 8.58
CA LEU A 127 -10.64 11.62 8.50
C LEU A 127 -11.04 12.48 7.31
N TYR A 128 -11.30 11.86 6.16
CA TYR A 128 -11.72 12.58 4.97
C TYR A 128 -13.06 13.28 5.18
N GLU A 129 -14.06 12.59 5.73
CA GLU A 129 -15.35 13.20 6.06
C GLU A 129 -15.19 14.44 6.95
N LYS A 130 -14.33 14.35 7.96
CA LYS A 130 -14.09 15.43 8.92
C LYS A 130 -13.40 16.65 8.29
N TYR A 131 -12.47 16.45 7.35
CA TYR A 131 -11.56 17.51 6.88
C TYR A 131 -11.67 17.88 5.39
N LYS A 132 -12.43 17.16 4.57
CA LYS A 132 -12.53 17.39 3.10
C LYS A 132 -12.93 18.81 2.71
N THR A 133 -13.70 19.50 3.57
CA THR A 133 -14.13 20.89 3.36
C THR A 133 -13.15 21.94 3.93
N GLN A 134 -12.09 21.51 4.61
CA GLN A 134 -11.14 22.37 5.32
C GLN A 134 -9.79 22.48 4.60
N GLY A 135 -9.71 22.09 3.32
CA GLY A 135 -8.46 22.08 2.56
C GLY A 135 -7.62 20.83 2.76
N PHE A 136 -8.25 19.69 3.06
CA PHE A 136 -7.61 18.37 3.09
C PHE A 136 -8.06 17.50 1.92
N GLU A 137 -7.18 16.64 1.42
CA GLU A 137 -7.48 15.65 0.39
C GLU A 137 -6.73 14.34 0.65
N ILE A 138 -7.35 13.20 0.32
CA ILE A 138 -6.67 11.90 0.32
C ILE A 138 -6.51 11.45 -1.12
N LEU A 139 -5.31 11.01 -1.52
CA LEU A 139 -5.05 10.47 -2.84
C LEU A 139 -4.68 8.98 -2.72
N ALA A 140 -5.60 8.10 -3.08
CA ALA A 140 -5.42 6.65 -2.95
C ALA A 140 -4.93 6.02 -4.25
N PHE A 141 -3.80 5.31 -4.19
CA PHE A 141 -3.18 4.63 -5.33
C PHE A 141 -3.19 3.12 -5.12
N PRO A 142 -4.08 2.37 -5.78
CA PRO A 142 -4.09 0.91 -5.70
C PRO A 142 -2.76 0.32 -6.17
N CYS A 143 -2.27 -0.72 -5.51
CA CYS A 143 -1.00 -1.37 -5.87
C CYS A 143 -1.04 -2.88 -5.59
N ASN A 144 -0.65 -3.68 -6.59
CA ASN A 144 -0.69 -5.15 -6.48
C ASN A 144 0.67 -5.78 -6.14
N GLN A 145 1.71 -4.98 -5.89
CA GLN A 145 3.09 -5.47 -5.69
C GLN A 145 3.31 -6.18 -4.35
N PHE A 146 2.37 -6.05 -3.40
CA PHE A 146 2.51 -6.58 -2.04
C PHE A 146 1.58 -7.76 -1.84
N GLY A 147 2.12 -8.97 -2.02
CA GLY A 147 1.38 -10.22 -1.83
C GLY A 147 0.20 -10.43 -2.78
N GLY A 148 0.14 -9.71 -3.91
CA GLY A 148 -0.97 -9.82 -4.86
C GLY A 148 -2.32 -9.40 -4.27
N GLN A 149 -2.32 -8.45 -3.33
CA GLN A 149 -3.50 -8.08 -2.53
C GLN A 149 -4.42 -7.04 -3.20
N GLU A 150 -4.12 -6.63 -4.44
CA GLU A 150 -4.97 -5.77 -5.28
C GLU A 150 -5.15 -6.37 -6.69
N PRO A 151 -5.68 -7.61 -6.79
CA PRO A 151 -5.74 -8.33 -8.07
C PRO A 151 -6.84 -7.81 -9.00
N GLY A 152 -7.82 -7.08 -8.47
CA GLY A 152 -8.99 -6.60 -9.22
C GLY A 152 -8.64 -5.58 -10.31
N SER A 153 -9.58 -5.40 -11.23
CA SER A 153 -9.55 -4.31 -12.21
C SER A 153 -9.90 -2.98 -11.55
N ASN A 154 -9.66 -1.85 -12.22
CA ASN A 154 -10.02 -0.55 -11.66
C ASN A 154 -11.52 -0.42 -11.31
N PRO A 155 -12.48 -0.89 -12.14
CA PRO A 155 -13.89 -0.95 -11.74
C PRO A 155 -14.14 -1.75 -10.46
N ASP A 156 -13.50 -2.92 -10.30
CA ASP A 156 -13.66 -3.75 -9.09
C ASP A 156 -13.13 -3.04 -7.84
N ILE A 157 -11.98 -2.36 -7.98
CA ILE A 157 -11.34 -1.60 -6.90
C ILE A 157 -12.22 -0.41 -6.49
N LYS A 158 -12.76 0.32 -7.47
CA LYS A 158 -13.67 1.44 -7.24
C LYS A 158 -14.92 0.99 -6.49
N GLU A 159 -15.58 -0.05 -7.00
CA GLU A 159 -16.79 -0.63 -6.38
C GLU A 159 -16.49 -1.08 -4.95
N PHE A 160 -15.38 -1.80 -4.74
CA PHE A 160 -14.97 -2.26 -3.43
C PHE A 160 -14.80 -1.09 -2.44
N ALA A 161 -14.03 -0.07 -2.79
CA ALA A 161 -13.73 1.03 -1.89
C ALA A 161 -14.96 1.91 -1.62
N CYS A 162 -15.74 2.24 -2.67
CA CYS A 162 -16.90 3.12 -2.54
C CYS A 162 -18.07 2.42 -1.82
N THR A 163 -18.37 1.16 -2.15
CA THR A 163 -19.54 0.48 -1.57
C THR A 163 -19.24 -0.03 -0.16
N ARG A 164 -18.07 -0.63 0.07
CA ARG A 164 -17.75 -1.23 1.37
C ARG A 164 -17.34 -0.19 2.41
N PHE A 165 -16.59 0.84 2.00
CA PHE A 165 -15.97 1.79 2.92
C PHE A 165 -16.43 3.23 2.73
N LYS A 166 -17.37 3.48 1.81
CA LYS A 166 -17.88 4.82 1.51
C LYS A 166 -16.73 5.79 1.23
N ALA A 167 -15.72 5.32 0.50
CA ALA A 167 -14.59 6.15 0.12
C ALA A 167 -15.05 7.24 -0.85
N GLU A 168 -15.03 8.48 -0.39
CA GLU A 168 -15.39 9.68 -1.18
C GLU A 168 -14.16 10.45 -1.69
N PHE A 169 -12.96 10.01 -1.33
CA PHE A 169 -11.71 10.60 -1.78
C PHE A 169 -11.27 10.04 -3.14
N PRO A 170 -10.47 10.79 -3.92
CA PRO A 170 -9.92 10.33 -5.20
C PRO A 170 -9.16 9.00 -5.11
N ILE A 171 -9.58 8.04 -5.94
CA ILE A 171 -8.87 6.80 -6.21
C ILE A 171 -8.30 6.89 -7.62
N PHE A 172 -7.02 6.54 -7.76
CA PHE A 172 -6.29 6.60 -9.01
C PHE A 172 -6.13 5.24 -9.66
N ASP A 173 -5.60 5.22 -10.88
CA ASP A 173 -5.23 4.02 -11.59
C ASP A 173 -4.25 3.17 -10.75
N LYS A 174 -4.29 1.85 -10.96
CA LYS A 174 -3.39 0.93 -10.28
C LYS A 174 -1.97 1.17 -10.76
N VAL A 175 -1.05 1.37 -9.82
CA VAL A 175 0.35 1.71 -10.13
C VAL A 175 1.33 0.79 -9.44
N ASP A 176 2.51 0.66 -10.04
CA ASP A 176 3.68 0.13 -9.37
C ASP A 176 4.33 1.25 -8.54
N VAL A 177 4.67 0.94 -7.29
CA VAL A 177 5.29 1.88 -6.34
C VAL A 177 6.77 1.57 -6.11
N ASN A 178 7.23 0.41 -6.57
CA ASN A 178 8.60 -0.08 -6.48
C ASN A 178 9.07 -0.66 -7.83
N GLY A 179 10.40 -0.78 -7.98
CA GLY A 179 11.04 -1.39 -9.15
C GLY A 179 11.13 -0.47 -10.39
N PRO A 180 11.60 -1.01 -11.53
CA PRO A 180 11.84 -0.23 -12.76
C PRO A 180 10.61 0.46 -13.35
N THR A 181 9.42 -0.04 -13.03
CA THR A 181 8.12 0.48 -13.48
C THR A 181 7.46 1.40 -12.46
N THR A 182 8.16 1.78 -11.37
CA THR A 182 7.63 2.69 -10.35
C THR A 182 7.05 3.95 -11.00
N ALA A 183 5.80 4.28 -10.69
CA ALA A 183 5.17 5.50 -11.17
C ALA A 183 5.98 6.74 -10.76
N PRO A 184 6.18 7.73 -11.66
CA PRO A 184 7.00 8.92 -11.37
C PRO A 184 6.61 9.64 -10.08
N VAL A 185 5.31 9.71 -9.77
CA VAL A 185 4.80 10.29 -8.52
C VAL A 185 5.36 9.57 -7.28
N TYR A 186 5.44 8.24 -7.29
CA TYR A 186 6.04 7.46 -6.18
C TYR A 186 7.56 7.53 -6.15
N GLN A 187 8.23 7.78 -7.29
CA GLN A 187 9.68 8.07 -7.27
C GLN A 187 9.96 9.37 -6.50
N PHE A 188 9.16 10.41 -6.76
CA PHE A 188 9.22 11.69 -6.04
C PHE A 188 8.91 11.53 -4.55
N LEU A 189 7.82 10.83 -4.20
CA LEU A 189 7.43 10.65 -2.80
C LEU A 189 8.51 9.95 -1.97
N LYS A 190 9.11 8.89 -2.53
CA LYS A 190 10.14 8.09 -1.84
C LYS A 190 11.44 8.89 -1.67
N SER A 191 11.87 9.62 -2.70
CA SER A 191 13.10 10.44 -2.64
C SER A 191 12.95 11.67 -1.73
N SER A 192 11.76 12.27 -1.66
CA SER A 192 11.51 13.46 -0.85
C SER A 192 11.44 13.18 0.67
N ALA A 193 11.20 11.93 1.08
CA ALA A 193 11.03 11.55 2.48
C ALA A 193 12.34 11.29 3.26
N GLY A 194 13.51 11.55 2.68
CA GLY A 194 14.77 11.77 3.41
C GLY A 194 15.32 10.64 4.30
N GLY A 195 14.93 9.38 4.09
CA GLY A 195 15.33 8.27 4.98
C GLY A 195 16.60 7.52 4.55
N PHE A 196 17.51 7.26 5.50
CA PHE A 196 18.67 6.35 5.37
C PHE A 196 18.27 4.86 5.14
N LEU A 197 16.98 4.54 5.25
CA LEU A 197 16.40 3.19 5.22
C LEU A 197 15.68 2.85 3.89
N GLY A 198 16.34 3.12 2.77
CA GLY A 198 15.97 2.56 1.47
C GLY A 198 14.69 3.13 0.85
N ASP A 199 14.81 3.53 -0.41
CA ASP A 199 13.77 4.18 -1.22
C ASP A 199 12.57 3.29 -1.59
N LEU A 200 12.37 2.16 -0.92
CA LEU A 200 11.32 1.20 -1.24
C LEU A 200 10.15 1.32 -0.26
N ILE A 201 8.94 1.32 -0.82
CA ILE A 201 7.70 1.13 -0.06
C ILE A 201 7.72 -0.30 0.49
N LYS A 202 7.44 -0.48 1.78
CA LYS A 202 7.60 -1.78 2.44
C LYS A 202 6.36 -2.66 2.34
N TRP A 203 5.17 -2.06 2.33
CA TRP A 203 3.90 -2.80 2.25
C TRP A 203 2.74 -1.91 1.78
N ASN A 204 1.54 -2.49 1.72
CA ASN A 204 0.28 -1.76 1.56
C ASN A 204 0.06 -0.77 2.71
N PHE A 205 -0.59 0.35 2.42
CA PHE A 205 -0.95 1.42 3.34
C PHE A 205 0.24 2.19 3.92
N GLU A 206 1.30 2.37 3.15
CA GLU A 206 2.28 3.40 3.46
C GLU A 206 1.69 4.77 3.12
N LYS A 207 1.99 5.79 3.94
CA LYS A 207 1.38 7.12 3.77
C LYS A 207 2.44 8.20 3.64
N PHE A 208 2.17 9.19 2.81
CA PHE A 208 2.96 10.42 2.68
C PHE A 208 2.06 11.60 2.98
N LEU A 209 2.46 12.44 3.92
CA LEU A 209 1.79 13.70 4.21
C LEU A 209 2.50 14.81 3.44
N VAL A 210 1.72 15.61 2.73
CA VAL A 210 2.20 16.67 1.84
C VAL A 210 1.55 17.99 2.25
N ASP A 211 2.36 19.04 2.33
CA ASP A 211 1.89 20.39 2.66
C ASP A 211 1.12 21.07 1.51
N LYS A 212 0.55 22.25 1.80
CA LYS A 212 -0.22 23.07 0.84
C LYS A 212 0.62 23.53 -0.37
N ASN A 213 1.96 23.51 -0.26
CA ASN A 213 2.89 23.86 -1.33
C ASN A 213 3.32 22.64 -2.17
N GLY A 214 2.87 21.44 -1.79
CA GLY A 214 3.13 20.20 -2.49
C GLY A 214 4.47 19.54 -2.11
N LYS A 215 5.05 19.88 -0.95
CA LYS A 215 6.25 19.23 -0.42
C LYS A 215 5.88 18.11 0.54
N VAL A 216 6.55 16.97 0.43
CA VAL A 216 6.44 15.88 1.39
C VAL A 216 7.02 16.34 2.73
N VAL A 217 6.23 16.28 3.79
CA VAL A 217 6.63 16.70 5.14
C VAL A 217 6.80 15.51 6.09
N GLU A 218 6.14 14.39 5.84
CA GLU A 218 6.26 13.19 6.66
C GLU A 218 5.91 11.92 5.86
N ARG A 219 6.48 10.77 6.26
CA ARG A 219 6.24 9.44 5.70
C ARG A 219 5.94 8.46 6.82
N TYR A 220 4.77 7.83 6.78
CA TYR A 220 4.32 6.90 7.81
C TYR A 220 4.33 5.46 7.32
N PRO A 221 4.87 4.52 8.12
CA PRO A 221 4.86 3.11 7.76
C PRO A 221 3.43 2.53 7.73
N PRO A 222 3.23 1.37 7.09
CA PRO A 222 1.97 0.62 7.05
C PRO A 222 1.26 0.46 8.40
N THR A 223 2.03 0.30 9.47
CA THR A 223 1.55 0.06 10.83
C THR A 223 1.01 1.31 11.53
N THR A 224 1.30 2.51 11.02
CA THR A 224 0.73 3.74 11.57
C THR A 224 -0.74 3.84 11.16
N SER A 225 -1.61 3.90 12.16
CA SER A 225 -3.05 4.11 11.97
C SER A 225 -3.28 5.52 11.41
N PRO A 226 -4.16 5.70 10.40
CA PRO A 226 -4.52 7.03 9.91
C PRO A 226 -4.93 8.00 11.03
N PHE A 227 -5.65 7.56 12.06
CA PHE A 227 -6.00 8.44 13.20
C PHE A 227 -4.80 9.00 13.97
N GLN A 228 -3.68 8.28 13.99
CA GLN A 228 -2.45 8.79 14.62
C GLN A 228 -1.84 9.98 13.85
N ILE A 229 -2.19 10.13 12.56
CA ILE A 229 -1.72 11.18 11.65
C ILE A 229 -2.58 12.46 11.79
N GLU A 230 -3.75 12.39 12.43
CA GLU A 230 -4.73 13.47 12.50
C GLU A 230 -4.15 14.79 13.03
N LYS A 231 -3.28 14.73 14.05
CA LYS A 231 -2.64 15.92 14.62
C LYS A 231 -1.74 16.65 13.62
N ASP A 232 -1.07 15.90 12.75
CA ASP A 232 -0.19 16.48 11.74
C ASP A 232 -0.99 17.03 10.56
N ILE A 233 -2.12 16.40 10.22
CA ILE A 233 -3.10 16.99 9.30
C ILE A 233 -3.60 18.33 9.84
N GLN A 234 -4.07 18.38 11.09
CA GLN A 234 -4.56 19.63 11.72
C GLN A 234 -3.50 20.74 11.70
N ARG A 235 -2.24 20.39 11.93
CA ARG A 235 -1.12 21.34 11.87
C ARG A 235 -0.98 21.97 10.48
N LEU A 236 -1.07 21.17 9.42
CA LEU A 236 -1.01 21.68 8.04
C LEU A 236 -2.25 22.49 7.67
N LEU A 237 -3.43 22.13 8.19
CA LEU A 237 -4.65 22.89 7.94
C LEU A 237 -4.61 24.29 8.57
N ALA A 238 -4.03 24.40 9.77
CA ALA A 238 -3.89 25.67 10.50
C ALA A 238 -2.77 26.60 9.99
N ALA A 239 -1.88 26.10 9.13
CA ALA A 239 -0.74 26.85 8.58
C ALA A 239 -1.11 27.78 7.41
#